data_AF-A0A9W9ZDY6-F1
#
_entry.id   AF-A0A9W9ZDY6-F1
#
_cell.length_a   1.000
_cell.length_b   1.000
_cell.length_c   1.000
_cell.angle_alpha   90.00
_cell.angle_beta   90.00
_cell.angle_gamma   90.00
#
_symmetry.space_group_name_H-M   'P 1'
#
loop_
_entity.id
_entity.type
_entity.pdbx_description
1 polymer ?
#
loop_
_entity_poly.entity_id
_entity_poly.type
_entity_poly.pdbx_seq_one_letter_code
_entity_poly.pdbx_strand_id
1 'polypeptide(L)'
;MPSSTSEEIMFFVNGRKVVEPKAQPEMTLLGYLRNHLGLTGTKLGCSEGGCGACTVMVSKYDHENKKIKHFSANGCLLPLCAVDGMAVTTVEGIGSTKTALHPVQERIAKSHGSQCGFCTPGIVMSMYALLRNNPVPTHKEMESAFEGNLCRCTGYRPILEGFKTFTKECCGKGVNGCCAEKTPIGTSNCVLNGSNELVKCEEFTPYDPTQDVIFPPELMLPEAVKPKSLYIKGDLVTWFRPATLDELLELKTKISAS
;
A
#
# COMPACT_ATOMS: atom_id res chain seq x y z
N MET A 1 -29.07 -8.28 -21.45
CA MET A 1 -28.12 -8.20 -20.33
C MET A 1 -28.27 -9.49 -19.53
N PRO A 2 -27.20 -10.23 -19.20
CA PRO A 2 -27.32 -11.39 -18.32
C PRO A 2 -27.82 -10.97 -16.93
N SER A 3 -28.52 -11.86 -16.23
CA SER A 3 -29.22 -11.60 -14.96
C SER A 3 -28.31 -11.38 -13.74
N SER A 4 -26.99 -11.45 -13.91
CA SER A 4 -25.98 -11.33 -12.83
C SER A 4 -25.08 -10.09 -12.94
N THR A 5 -25.39 -9.14 -13.83
CA THR A 5 -24.61 -7.90 -13.99
C THR A 5 -24.85 -6.95 -12.82
N SER A 6 -23.78 -6.47 -12.17
CA SER A 6 -23.88 -5.45 -11.13
C SER A 6 -23.54 -4.05 -11.68
N GLU A 7 -24.29 -3.05 -11.21
CA GLU A 7 -24.12 -1.63 -11.54
C GLU A 7 -23.47 -0.83 -10.40
N GLU A 8 -23.16 -1.48 -9.28
CA GLU A 8 -22.46 -0.88 -8.14
C GLU A 8 -21.11 -1.55 -7.95
N ILE A 9 -20.18 -0.85 -7.30
CA ILE A 9 -18.92 -1.43 -6.86
C ILE A 9 -18.87 -1.48 -5.34
N MET A 10 -18.29 -2.55 -4.82
CA MET A 10 -18.09 -2.74 -3.39
C MET A 10 -16.64 -3.09 -3.11
N PHE A 11 -16.02 -2.36 -2.19
CA PHE A 11 -14.63 -2.55 -1.79
C PHE A 11 -14.45 -2.11 -0.34
N PHE A 12 -13.24 -2.27 0.20
CA PHE A 12 -12.92 -1.83 1.55
C PHE A 12 -11.84 -0.75 1.53
N VAL A 13 -11.95 0.21 2.43
CA VAL A 13 -10.89 1.20 2.70
C VAL A 13 -10.59 1.21 4.20
N ASN A 14 -9.35 0.90 4.56
CA ASN A 14 -8.90 0.83 5.96
C ASN A 14 -9.85 -0.03 6.84
N GLY A 15 -10.27 -1.19 6.33
CA GLY A 15 -11.19 -2.11 6.99
C GLY A 15 -12.67 -1.71 6.98
N ARG A 16 -13.02 -0.53 6.46
CA ARG A 16 -14.42 -0.08 6.33
C ARG A 16 -14.97 -0.41 4.95
N LYS A 17 -16.15 -1.03 4.92
CA LYS A 17 -16.85 -1.33 3.67
C LYS A 17 -17.32 -0.05 2.99
N VAL A 18 -17.11 0.03 1.68
CA VAL A 18 -17.58 1.09 0.79
C VAL A 18 -18.43 0.44 -0.30
N VAL A 19 -19.64 0.97 -0.50
CA VAL A 19 -20.52 0.60 -1.60
C VAL A 19 -20.80 1.87 -2.38
N GLU A 20 -20.41 1.89 -3.65
CA GLU A 20 -20.56 3.04 -4.53
C GLU A 20 -21.52 2.69 -5.69
N PRO A 21 -22.80 3.09 -5.60
CA PRO A 21 -23.82 2.77 -6.60
C PRO A 21 -23.74 3.63 -7.86
N LYS A 22 -22.97 4.72 -7.85
CA LYS A 22 -22.84 5.65 -8.98
C LYS A 22 -21.37 5.93 -9.30
N ALA A 23 -20.59 4.86 -9.36
CA ALA A 23 -19.17 4.96 -9.70
C ALA A 23 -18.99 5.58 -11.10
N GLN A 24 -18.10 6.57 -11.20
CA GLN A 24 -17.73 7.17 -12.47
C GLN A 24 -16.47 6.46 -13.00
N PRO A 25 -16.47 5.85 -14.20
CA PRO A 25 -15.30 5.12 -14.72
C PRO A 25 -14.02 5.94 -14.85
N GLU A 26 -14.14 7.25 -15.01
CA GLU A 26 -13.01 8.19 -15.09
C GLU A 26 -12.45 8.56 -13.71
N MET A 27 -13.17 8.24 -12.63
CA MET A 27 -12.73 8.51 -11.27
C MET A 27 -11.54 7.63 -10.91
N THR A 28 -10.45 8.26 -10.50
CA THR A 28 -9.29 7.56 -9.93
C THR A 28 -9.53 7.25 -8.46
N LEU A 29 -8.90 6.19 -7.94
CA LEU A 29 -8.93 5.87 -6.53
C LEU A 29 -8.43 7.03 -5.68
N LEU A 30 -7.38 7.74 -6.11
CA LEU A 30 -6.87 8.93 -5.41
C LEU A 30 -7.93 10.03 -5.32
N GLY A 31 -8.63 10.31 -6.43
CA GLY A 31 -9.73 11.29 -6.44
C GLY A 31 -10.82 10.91 -5.44
N TYR A 32 -11.21 9.63 -5.44
CA TYR A 32 -12.23 9.13 -4.53
C TYR A 32 -11.82 9.21 -3.04
N LEU A 33 -10.63 8.71 -2.70
CA LEU A 33 -10.09 8.74 -1.33
C LEU A 33 -10.11 10.15 -0.75
N ARG A 34 -9.68 11.15 -1.54
CA ARG A 34 -9.53 12.52 -1.07
C ARG A 34 -10.85 13.29 -1.05
N ASN A 35 -11.62 13.22 -2.14
CA ASN A 35 -12.77 14.11 -2.34
C ASN A 35 -14.08 13.51 -1.83
N HIS A 36 -14.20 12.18 -1.76
CA HIS A 36 -15.41 11.49 -1.29
C HIS A 36 -15.25 10.95 0.13
N LEU A 37 -14.10 10.32 0.44
CA LEU A 37 -13.86 9.74 1.77
C LEU A 37 -13.14 10.68 2.75
N GLY A 38 -12.63 11.82 2.29
CA GLY A 38 -11.89 12.78 3.12
C GLY A 38 -10.54 12.26 3.64
N LEU A 39 -10.04 11.14 3.10
CA LEU A 39 -8.75 10.54 3.44
C LEU A 39 -7.64 11.23 2.64
N THR A 40 -7.16 12.34 3.20
CA THR A 40 -6.26 13.27 2.51
C THR A 40 -4.78 12.93 2.67
N GLY A 41 -4.43 11.87 3.41
CA GLY A 41 -3.08 11.38 3.64
C GLY A 41 -2.38 10.97 2.34
N THR A 42 -3.08 10.25 1.45
CA THR A 42 -2.60 9.95 0.10
C THR A 42 -2.58 11.22 -0.76
N LYS A 43 -1.46 11.49 -1.46
CA LYS A 43 -1.22 12.80 -2.12
C LYS A 43 -1.20 12.71 -3.65
N LEU A 44 -1.57 13.81 -4.29
CA LEU A 44 -1.37 14.02 -5.73
C LEU A 44 -0.05 14.76 -5.96
N GLY A 45 0.92 14.12 -6.61
CA GLY A 45 2.21 14.72 -6.95
C GLY A 45 2.38 15.01 -8.44
N CYS A 46 2.34 13.96 -9.28
CA CYS A 46 2.54 14.07 -10.73
C CYS A 46 1.37 13.58 -11.61
N SER A 47 0.46 12.76 -11.06
CA SER A 47 -0.67 12.15 -11.79
C SER A 47 -0.33 11.15 -12.91
N GLU A 48 0.93 10.77 -13.06
CA GLU A 48 1.42 9.92 -14.17
C GLU A 48 2.21 8.69 -13.69
N GLY A 49 2.17 8.40 -12.39
CA GLY A 49 2.80 7.20 -11.81
C GLY A 49 4.27 7.36 -11.38
N GLY A 50 4.98 8.40 -11.83
CA GLY A 50 6.42 8.54 -11.59
C GLY A 50 6.88 8.94 -10.17
N CYS A 51 6.04 9.59 -9.35
CA CYS A 51 6.49 10.13 -8.06
C CYS A 51 6.18 9.28 -6.82
N GLY A 52 5.23 8.34 -6.91
CA GLY A 52 4.82 7.50 -5.78
C GLY A 52 4.16 8.21 -4.59
N ALA A 53 3.90 9.53 -4.64
CA ALA A 53 3.24 10.24 -3.54
C ALA A 53 1.78 9.76 -3.28
N CYS A 54 1.20 9.09 -4.28
CA CYS A 54 -0.14 8.50 -4.23
C CYS A 54 -0.16 7.00 -3.93
N THR A 55 0.97 6.41 -3.50
CA THR A 55 1.03 4.97 -3.21
C THR A 55 0.06 4.59 -2.11
N VAL A 56 -0.73 3.55 -2.38
CA VAL A 56 -1.58 2.83 -1.42
C VAL A 56 -1.27 1.34 -1.52
N MET A 57 -1.65 0.56 -0.50
CA MET A 57 -1.61 -0.89 -0.61
C MET A 57 -2.98 -1.41 -1.01
N VAL A 58 -3.02 -2.26 -2.03
CA VAL A 58 -4.22 -2.99 -2.45
C VAL A 58 -4.03 -4.46 -2.06
N SER A 59 -5.08 -5.01 -1.45
CA SER A 59 -5.13 -6.41 -1.06
C SER A 59 -6.29 -7.08 -1.76
N LYS A 60 -6.07 -8.27 -2.28
CA LYS A 60 -7.14 -9.12 -2.83
C LYS A 60 -6.96 -10.55 -2.37
N TYR A 61 -8.06 -11.27 -2.25
CA TYR A 61 -8.02 -12.69 -1.97
C TYR A 61 -7.90 -13.47 -3.28
N ASP A 62 -6.85 -14.28 -3.39
CA ASP A 62 -6.69 -15.27 -4.44
C ASP A 62 -7.43 -16.54 -4.04
N HIS A 63 -8.61 -16.74 -4.63
CA HIS A 63 -9.48 -17.87 -4.29
C HIS A 63 -8.93 -19.22 -4.78
N GLU A 64 -8.14 -19.25 -5.85
CA GLU A 64 -7.52 -20.47 -6.37
C GLU A 64 -6.46 -20.98 -5.39
N ASN A 65 -5.61 -20.06 -4.91
CA ASN A 65 -4.50 -20.37 -4.01
C ASN A 65 -4.85 -20.24 -2.52
N LYS A 66 -6.07 -19.79 -2.20
CA LYS A 66 -6.55 -19.48 -0.84
C LYS A 66 -5.59 -18.58 -0.05
N LYS A 67 -5.08 -17.54 -0.71
CA LYS A 67 -4.07 -16.62 -0.15
C LYS A 67 -4.46 -15.18 -0.36
N ILE A 68 -4.16 -14.33 0.62
CA ILE A 68 -4.27 -12.89 0.44
C ILE A 68 -3.00 -12.41 -0.29
N LYS A 69 -3.17 -11.64 -1.35
CA LYS A 69 -2.09 -10.99 -2.09
C LYS A 69 -2.10 -9.50 -1.77
N HIS A 70 -0.95 -8.96 -1.36
CA HIS A 70 -0.73 -7.55 -1.08
C HIS A 70 0.19 -6.94 -2.13
N PHE A 71 -0.17 -5.80 -2.69
CA PHE A 71 0.70 -5.07 -3.63
C PHE A 71 0.48 -3.57 -3.50
N SER A 72 1.52 -2.79 -3.76
CA SER A 72 1.43 -1.33 -3.85
C SER A 72 0.88 -0.91 -5.21
N ALA A 73 0.09 0.17 -5.25
CA ALA A 73 -0.40 0.76 -6.48
C ALA A 73 -0.45 2.28 -6.39
N ASN A 74 -0.27 2.94 -7.54
CA ASN A 74 -0.42 4.39 -7.68
C ASN A 74 -1.89 4.75 -7.75
N GLY A 75 -2.44 5.32 -6.67
CA GLY A 75 -3.86 5.71 -6.63
C GLY A 75 -4.28 6.70 -7.72
N CYS A 76 -3.34 7.50 -8.26
CA CYS A 76 -3.64 8.46 -9.33
C CYS A 76 -3.88 7.81 -10.70
N LEU A 77 -3.48 6.56 -10.90
CA LEU A 77 -3.67 5.82 -12.15
C LEU A 77 -4.66 4.65 -12.02
N LEU A 78 -4.99 4.26 -10.78
CA LEU A 78 -5.90 3.15 -10.52
C LEU A 78 -7.35 3.62 -10.65
N PRO A 79 -8.13 3.14 -11.64
CA PRO A 79 -9.55 3.48 -11.76
C PRO A 79 -10.33 2.95 -10.56
N LEU A 80 -11.31 3.71 -10.08
CA LEU A 80 -12.14 3.31 -8.95
C LEU A 80 -12.91 2.00 -9.25
N CYS A 81 -13.41 1.85 -10.48
CA CYS A 81 -14.10 0.62 -10.90
C CYS A 81 -13.21 -0.64 -10.85
N ALA A 82 -11.88 -0.49 -10.84
CA ALA A 82 -10.95 -1.60 -10.81
C ALA A 82 -10.72 -2.17 -9.40
N VAL A 83 -11.14 -1.47 -8.34
CA VAL A 83 -10.95 -1.92 -6.94
C VAL A 83 -12.14 -2.69 -6.37
N ASP A 84 -13.21 -2.90 -7.15
CA ASP A 84 -14.33 -3.75 -6.75
C ASP A 84 -13.84 -5.15 -6.31
N GLY A 85 -14.31 -5.59 -5.14
CA GLY A 85 -13.92 -6.85 -4.49
C GLY A 85 -12.54 -6.81 -3.81
N MET A 86 -11.90 -5.64 -3.68
CA MET A 86 -10.57 -5.50 -3.08
C MET A 86 -10.59 -4.70 -1.77
N ALA A 87 -9.49 -4.73 -1.04
CA ALA A 87 -9.27 -3.93 0.16
C ALA A 87 -8.09 -2.96 -0.04
N VAL A 88 -8.37 -1.67 0.05
CA VAL A 88 -7.41 -0.57 -0.01
C VAL A 88 -6.98 -0.20 1.41
N THR A 89 -5.68 -0.10 1.63
CA THR A 89 -5.09 0.45 2.85
C THR A 89 -4.30 1.70 2.50
N THR A 90 -4.59 2.79 3.22
CA THR A 90 -3.96 4.10 3.09
C THR A 90 -3.05 4.37 4.29
N VAL A 91 -2.32 5.48 4.27
CA VAL A 91 -1.43 5.85 5.39
C VAL A 91 -2.19 6.00 6.71
N GLU A 92 -3.44 6.46 6.67
CA GLU A 92 -4.31 6.57 7.85
C GLU A 92 -4.77 5.20 8.36
N GLY A 93 -4.75 4.17 7.51
CA GLY A 93 -5.22 2.83 7.84
C GLY A 93 -4.26 2.02 8.69
N ILE A 94 -2.96 2.33 8.64
CA ILE A 94 -1.93 1.58 9.37
C ILE A 94 -1.63 2.16 10.74
N GLY A 95 -1.99 3.43 10.98
CA GLY A 95 -1.69 4.13 12.23
C GLY A 95 -1.86 5.64 12.14
N SER A 96 -1.97 6.28 13.30
CA SER A 96 -2.12 7.74 13.40
C SER A 96 -1.61 8.25 14.75
N THR A 97 -1.34 9.56 14.85
CA THR A 97 -0.99 10.20 16.13
C THR A 97 -2.13 10.24 17.14
N LYS A 98 -3.38 10.02 16.71
CA LYS A 98 -4.56 9.90 17.60
C LYS A 98 -4.69 8.51 18.20
N THR A 99 -4.06 7.52 17.57
CA THR A 99 -4.04 6.13 18.01
C THR A 99 -2.58 5.77 18.31
N ALA A 100 -2.02 4.78 17.62
CA ALA A 100 -0.60 4.47 17.64
C ALA A 100 -0.04 4.61 16.23
N LEU A 101 1.21 5.04 16.13
CA LEU A 101 1.95 5.01 14.87
C LEU A 101 2.37 3.58 14.57
N HIS A 102 2.24 3.17 13.31
CA HIS A 102 2.87 1.95 12.84
C HIS A 102 4.40 2.08 12.95
N PRO A 103 5.16 1.01 13.23
CA PRO A 103 6.63 1.07 13.26
C PRO A 103 7.25 1.72 12.01
N VAL A 104 6.66 1.52 10.83
CA VAL A 104 7.09 2.22 9.59
C VAL A 104 6.94 3.73 9.69
N GLN A 105 5.82 4.23 10.23
CA GLN A 105 5.59 5.67 10.43
C GLN A 105 6.51 6.24 11.51
N GLU A 106 6.71 5.50 12.60
CA GLU A 106 7.60 5.90 13.69
C GLU A 106 9.05 6.04 13.21
N ARG A 107 9.57 5.00 12.55
CA ARG A 107 10.99 4.95 12.17
C ARG A 107 11.36 6.02 11.15
N ILE A 108 10.54 6.25 10.13
CA ILE A 108 10.81 7.32 9.15
C ILE A 108 10.77 8.73 9.77
N ALA A 109 9.92 8.93 10.78
CA ALA A 109 9.83 10.22 11.47
C ALA A 109 11.03 10.42 12.40
N LYS A 110 11.32 9.45 13.28
CA LYS A 110 12.43 9.51 14.24
C LYS A 110 13.81 9.43 13.57
N SER A 111 13.92 8.88 12.36
CA SER A 111 15.16 8.83 11.59
C SER A 111 15.45 10.10 10.79
N HIS A 112 14.63 11.16 10.94
CA HIS A 112 14.70 12.38 10.14
C HIS A 112 14.47 12.14 8.64
N GLY A 113 13.77 11.05 8.30
CA GLY A 113 13.39 10.67 6.94
C GLY A 113 12.24 11.49 6.35
N SER A 114 11.73 12.48 7.08
CA SER A 114 10.64 13.36 6.64
C SER A 114 10.96 14.82 6.92
N GLN A 115 11.03 15.64 5.86
CA GLN A 115 11.18 17.10 5.96
C GLN A 115 9.87 17.81 5.60
N CYS A 116 9.62 18.13 4.32
CA CYS A 116 8.36 18.74 3.88
C CYS A 116 7.13 17.82 4.09
N GLY A 117 7.36 16.52 4.28
CA GLY A 117 6.31 15.53 4.58
C GLY A 117 5.46 15.06 3.40
N PHE A 118 5.57 15.68 2.22
CA PHE A 118 4.65 15.41 1.11
C PHE A 118 4.79 14.01 0.51
N CYS A 119 6.03 13.52 0.34
CA CYS A 119 6.30 12.17 -0.18
C CYS A 119 6.15 11.08 0.90
N THR A 120 6.16 11.46 2.18
CA THR A 120 6.25 10.53 3.31
C THR A 120 5.12 9.50 3.31
N PRO A 121 3.83 9.85 3.08
CA PRO A 121 2.75 8.86 2.98
C PRO A 121 3.00 7.78 1.93
N GLY A 122 3.45 8.17 0.73
CA GLY A 122 3.72 7.23 -0.35
C GLY A 122 4.87 6.27 -0.03
N ILE A 123 5.95 6.80 0.54
CA ILE A 123 7.12 6.03 0.96
C ILE A 123 6.77 5.05 2.10
N VAL A 124 5.98 5.52 3.08
CA VAL A 124 5.44 4.69 4.16
C VAL A 124 4.63 3.53 3.59
N MET A 125 3.75 3.79 2.62
CA MET A 125 2.92 2.73 2.05
C MET A 125 3.71 1.73 1.19
N SER A 126 4.76 2.17 0.49
CA SER A 126 5.67 1.26 -0.21
C SER A 126 6.41 0.33 0.77
N MET A 127 6.98 0.88 1.86
CA MET A 127 7.65 0.07 2.87
C MET A 127 6.67 -0.87 3.59
N TYR A 128 5.47 -0.39 3.91
CA TYR A 128 4.41 -1.19 4.51
C TYR A 128 4.02 -2.38 3.62
N ALA A 129 3.78 -2.15 2.33
CA ALA A 129 3.46 -3.22 1.38
C ALA A 129 4.59 -4.25 1.24
N LEU A 130 5.86 -3.83 1.33
CA LEU A 130 6.99 -4.75 1.38
C LEU A 130 6.95 -5.63 2.62
N LEU A 131 6.81 -5.03 3.82
CA LEU A 131 6.78 -5.77 5.09
C LEU A 131 5.61 -6.75 5.18
N ARG A 132 4.47 -6.42 4.54
CA ARG A 132 3.31 -7.31 4.44
C ARG A 132 3.54 -8.55 3.58
N ASN A 133 4.50 -8.49 2.65
CA ASN A 133 4.89 -9.63 1.82
C ASN A 133 6.12 -10.36 2.35
N ASN A 134 7.03 -9.64 3.00
CA ASN A 134 8.24 -10.17 3.60
C ASN A 134 8.54 -9.41 4.91
N PRO A 135 8.21 -9.97 6.09
CA PRO A 135 8.38 -9.29 7.38
C PRO A 135 9.83 -8.96 7.75
N VAL A 136 10.80 -9.64 7.13
CA VAL A 136 12.24 -9.40 7.34
C VAL A 136 12.92 -9.33 5.97
N PRO A 137 12.74 -8.21 5.22
CA PRO A 137 13.30 -8.06 3.89
C PRO A 137 14.83 -7.93 3.92
N THR A 138 15.46 -8.12 2.78
CA THR A 138 16.85 -7.73 2.55
C THR A 138 16.94 -6.24 2.27
N HIS A 139 18.13 -5.66 2.43
CA HIS A 139 18.36 -4.26 2.08
C HIS A 139 18.04 -3.96 0.60
N LYS A 140 18.36 -4.90 -0.30
CA LYS A 140 18.07 -4.77 -1.73
C LYS A 140 16.57 -4.74 -2.03
N GLU A 141 15.78 -5.62 -1.39
CA GLU A 141 14.32 -5.61 -1.53
C GLU A 141 13.71 -4.29 -1.03
N MET A 142 14.27 -3.74 0.05
CA MET A 142 13.87 -2.43 0.58
C MET A 142 14.17 -1.29 -0.40
N GLU A 143 15.36 -1.23 -0.99
CA GLU A 143 15.69 -0.22 -2.01
C GLU A 143 14.78 -0.33 -3.24
N SER A 144 14.56 -1.55 -3.73
CA SER A 144 13.68 -1.78 -4.88
C SER A 144 12.23 -1.37 -4.61
N ALA A 145 11.75 -1.48 -3.37
CA ALA A 145 10.42 -1.00 -3.01
C ALA A 145 10.24 0.52 -3.17
N PHE A 146 11.33 1.29 -3.26
CA PHE A 146 11.31 2.75 -3.40
C PHE A 146 11.64 3.24 -4.81
N GLU A 147 11.87 2.36 -5.79
CA GLU A 147 12.16 2.74 -7.19
C GLU A 147 11.07 3.66 -7.80
N GLY A 148 9.83 3.54 -7.33
CA GLY A 148 8.70 4.37 -7.74
C GLY A 148 8.40 5.57 -6.84
N ASN A 149 9.25 5.90 -5.85
CA ASN A 149 9.01 6.97 -4.89
C ASN A 149 10.05 8.07 -4.97
N LEU A 150 9.59 9.31 -5.23
CA LEU A 150 10.46 10.47 -5.31
C LEU A 150 10.42 11.34 -4.05
N CYS A 151 11.60 11.70 -3.54
CA CYS A 151 11.78 12.68 -2.48
C CYS A 151 12.76 13.77 -2.91
N ARG A 152 12.35 15.04 -2.80
CA ARG A 152 13.18 16.19 -3.17
C ARG A 152 14.00 16.77 -2.02
N CYS A 153 13.61 16.50 -0.77
CA CYS A 153 14.13 17.21 0.40
C CYS A 153 15.25 16.45 1.13
N THR A 154 15.09 15.14 1.31
CA THR A 154 15.92 14.37 2.26
C THR A 154 17.21 13.84 1.68
N GLY A 155 17.33 13.77 0.35
CA GLY A 155 18.43 13.05 -0.31
C GLY A 155 18.42 11.53 -0.03
N TYR A 156 17.27 10.97 0.37
CA TYR A 156 16.99 9.55 0.67
C TYR A 156 17.74 8.90 1.83
N ARG A 157 18.97 9.30 2.12
CA ARG A 157 19.81 8.70 3.18
C ARG A 157 19.05 8.43 4.49
N PRO A 158 18.39 9.42 5.14
CA PRO A 158 17.72 9.18 6.43
C PRO A 158 16.49 8.26 6.32
N ILE A 159 15.89 8.11 5.14
CA ILE A 159 14.78 7.17 4.88
C ILE A 159 15.33 5.75 4.84
N LEU A 160 16.37 5.53 4.04
CA LEU A 160 17.00 4.22 3.88
C LEU A 160 17.65 3.75 5.19
N GLU A 161 18.34 4.63 5.91
CA GLU A 161 18.94 4.31 7.21
C GLU A 161 17.88 3.96 8.26
N GLY A 162 16.79 4.73 8.33
CA GLY A 162 15.67 4.44 9.23
C GLY A 162 15.03 3.08 8.97
N PHE A 163 14.78 2.75 7.70
CA PHE A 163 14.13 1.48 7.33
C PHE A 163 15.06 0.28 7.27
N LYS A 164 16.38 0.47 7.16
CA LYS A 164 17.36 -0.62 7.25
C LYS A 164 17.23 -1.43 8.54
N THR A 165 16.70 -0.82 9.61
CA THR A 165 16.39 -1.49 10.87
C THR A 165 15.30 -2.58 10.78
N PHE A 166 14.57 -2.67 9.66
CA PHE A 166 13.66 -3.80 9.39
C PHE A 166 14.35 -4.94 8.64
N THR A 167 15.57 -4.75 8.13
CA THR A 167 16.19 -5.70 7.21
C THR A 167 17.03 -6.76 7.92
N LYS A 168 17.20 -7.92 7.28
CA LYS A 168 17.97 -9.07 7.81
C LYS A 168 19.36 -8.68 8.28
N GLU A 169 20.02 -7.79 7.54
CA GLU A 169 21.39 -7.35 7.78
C GLU A 169 21.53 -6.51 9.06
N CYS A 170 20.43 -5.99 9.61
CA CYS A 170 20.39 -5.28 10.88
C CYS A 170 19.94 -6.17 12.06
N CYS A 171 19.28 -7.30 11.77
CA CYS A 171 18.78 -8.23 12.79
C CYS A 171 19.88 -9.13 13.39
N GLY A 172 20.84 -8.55 14.11
CA GLY A 172 21.75 -9.31 14.97
C GLY A 172 21.13 -9.59 16.35
N LYS A 173 20.43 -10.72 16.50
CA LYS A 173 20.03 -11.38 17.78
C LYS A 173 19.59 -10.49 18.97
N GLY A 174 18.92 -9.37 18.71
CA GLY A 174 18.28 -8.53 19.72
C GLY A 174 16.81 -8.26 19.38
N VAL A 175 15.94 -8.29 20.38
CA VAL A 175 14.57 -7.76 20.27
C VAL A 175 14.73 -6.28 19.90
N ASN A 176 14.20 -5.85 18.76
CA ASN A 176 14.30 -4.51 18.13
C ASN A 176 15.29 -4.36 16.96
N GLY A 177 16.01 -5.41 16.53
CA GLY A 177 16.79 -5.33 15.28
C GLY A 177 17.98 -4.36 15.34
N CYS A 178 18.51 -4.07 16.52
CA CYS A 178 19.86 -3.56 16.68
C CYS A 178 20.85 -4.73 16.68
N CYS A 179 21.92 -4.67 15.88
CA CYS A 179 22.96 -5.69 15.85
C CYS A 179 23.68 -5.74 17.21
N ALA A 180 23.39 -6.75 18.02
CA ALA A 180 24.23 -7.12 19.16
C ALA A 180 25.12 -8.31 18.78
N GLU A 181 26.17 -8.10 17.97
CA GLU A 181 27.26 -9.09 17.85
C GLU A 181 28.59 -8.49 18.35
N LYS A 182 29.18 -9.18 19.33
CA LYS A 182 30.48 -8.88 19.92
C LYS A 182 31.59 -9.27 18.95
N THR A 183 32.37 -8.32 18.45
CA THR A 183 33.66 -8.60 17.80
C THR A 183 34.81 -8.57 18.81
N PRO A 184 35.94 -9.28 18.57
CA PRO A 184 37.00 -9.48 19.57
C PRO A 184 37.89 -8.25 19.84
N ILE A 185 37.56 -7.09 19.28
CA ILE A 185 38.34 -5.85 19.41
C ILE A 185 37.34 -4.75 19.71
N GLY A 186 37.41 -4.21 20.94
CA GLY A 186 36.41 -3.37 21.61
C GLY A 186 36.11 -2.01 20.99
N THR A 187 35.65 -1.97 19.75
CA THR A 187 34.94 -0.83 19.15
C THR A 187 33.60 -1.33 18.63
N SER A 188 32.66 -1.42 19.57
CA SER A 188 31.24 -1.72 19.40
C SER A 188 30.50 -0.50 18.88
N ASN A 189 29.79 -0.64 17.76
CA ASN A 189 28.68 0.23 17.38
C ASN A 189 27.93 -0.46 16.23
N CYS A 190 26.60 -0.45 16.24
CA CYS A 190 25.84 -0.36 14.99
C CYS A 190 26.21 0.99 14.37
N VAL A 191 27.38 1.07 13.72
CA VAL A 191 27.90 2.33 13.21
C VAL A 191 27.05 2.75 12.00
N LEU A 192 25.96 3.47 12.25
CA LEU A 192 25.70 4.69 11.50
C LEU A 192 26.91 5.60 11.83
N ASN A 193 27.77 5.87 10.85
CA ASN A 193 29.08 6.52 11.04
C ASN A 193 29.06 7.71 12.01
N GLY A 194 29.80 7.54 13.11
CA GLY A 194 30.58 8.59 13.78
C GLY A 194 29.82 9.73 14.47
N SER A 195 29.88 9.75 15.81
CA SER A 195 29.76 10.91 16.71
C SER A 195 28.53 11.83 16.55
N ASN A 196 27.64 11.78 17.56
CA ASN A 196 26.27 12.31 17.66
C ASN A 196 25.24 11.46 16.89
N GLU A 197 24.81 10.35 17.51
CA GLU A 197 23.71 9.53 16.98
C GLU A 197 22.43 10.36 16.86
N LEU A 198 22.10 10.72 15.62
CA LEU A 198 20.85 11.42 15.29
C LEU A 198 19.62 10.52 15.50
N VAL A 199 19.82 9.21 15.61
CA VAL A 199 18.78 8.18 15.66
C VAL A 199 19.13 7.17 16.76
N LYS A 200 18.20 6.96 17.69
CA LYS A 200 18.32 5.96 18.76
C LYS A 200 17.43 4.77 18.44
N CYS A 201 18.02 3.73 17.88
CA CYS A 201 17.28 2.56 17.40
C CYS A 201 16.65 1.75 18.54
N GLU A 202 17.15 1.87 19.78
CA GLU A 202 16.60 1.22 20.97
C GLU A 202 15.20 1.75 21.32
N GLU A 203 14.88 2.97 20.90
CA GLU A 203 13.58 3.63 21.13
C GLU A 203 12.53 3.25 20.08
N PHE A 204 12.86 2.39 19.11
CA PHE A 204 11.93 1.94 18.09
C PHE A 204 11.05 0.81 18.58
N THR A 205 9.76 0.92 18.30
CA THR A 205 8.81 -0.16 18.51
C THR A 205 9.17 -1.33 17.59
N PRO A 206 9.29 -2.56 18.12
CA PRO A 206 9.47 -3.74 17.28
C PRO A 206 8.26 -3.95 16.36
N TYR A 207 8.51 -4.45 15.16
CA TYR A 207 7.44 -4.79 14.22
C TYR A 207 6.88 -6.17 14.54
N ASP A 208 5.58 -6.21 14.79
CA ASP A 208 4.81 -7.43 15.00
C ASP A 208 3.80 -7.58 13.85
N PRO A 209 4.05 -8.51 12.90
CA PRO A 209 3.14 -8.77 11.77
C PRO A 209 1.73 -9.22 12.19
N THR A 210 1.54 -9.67 13.44
CA THR A 210 0.21 -10.10 13.92
C THR A 210 -0.70 -8.93 14.25
N GLN A 211 -0.15 -7.72 14.42
CA GLN A 211 -0.89 -6.49 14.70
C GLN A 211 -1.29 -5.73 13.43
N ASP A 212 -0.96 -6.26 12.25
CA ASP A 212 -1.31 -5.65 10.99
C ASP A 212 -2.82 -5.65 10.72
N VAL A 213 -3.25 -4.72 9.86
CA VAL A 213 -4.64 -4.62 9.41
C VAL A 213 -5.08 -5.95 8.81
N ILE A 214 -6.08 -6.56 9.47
CA ILE A 214 -6.70 -7.80 9.03
C ILE A 214 -7.36 -7.61 7.67
N PHE A 215 -7.27 -8.63 6.82
CA PHE A 215 -8.01 -8.63 5.57
C PHE A 215 -9.51 -8.78 5.86
N PRO A 216 -10.40 -8.00 5.20
CA PRO A 216 -11.83 -8.07 5.45
C PRO A 216 -12.37 -9.50 5.22
N PRO A 217 -12.91 -10.19 6.24
CA PRO A 217 -13.38 -11.57 6.10
C PRO A 217 -14.49 -11.73 5.08
N GLU A 218 -15.30 -10.68 4.87
CA GLU A 218 -16.37 -10.66 3.86
C GLU A 218 -15.84 -10.93 2.44
N LEU A 219 -14.62 -10.47 2.12
CA LEU A 219 -13.99 -10.70 0.82
C LEU A 219 -13.42 -12.12 0.66
N MET A 220 -13.44 -12.94 1.72
CA MET A 220 -13.01 -14.34 1.69
C MET A 220 -14.18 -15.31 1.51
N LEU A 221 -15.42 -14.82 1.60
CA LEU A 221 -16.63 -15.66 1.55
C LEU A 221 -16.86 -16.26 0.16
N PRO A 222 -17.48 -17.46 0.07
CA PRO A 222 -17.81 -18.10 -1.21
C PRO A 222 -18.59 -17.22 -2.19
N GLU A 223 -19.44 -16.34 -1.67
CA GLU A 223 -20.28 -15.42 -2.44
C GLU A 223 -19.46 -14.28 -3.08
N ALA A 224 -18.31 -13.93 -2.47
CA ALA A 224 -17.33 -13.01 -3.02
C ALA A 224 -16.44 -13.66 -4.09
N VAL A 225 -16.35 -15.01 -4.12
CA VAL A 225 -15.57 -15.77 -5.12
C VAL A 225 -16.11 -15.60 -6.53
N LYS A 226 -17.44 -15.55 -6.68
CA LYS A 226 -18.07 -15.66 -7.99
C LYS A 226 -17.65 -14.45 -8.84
N PRO A 227 -16.96 -14.66 -9.97
CA PRO A 227 -16.65 -13.59 -10.90
C PRO A 227 -17.96 -12.88 -11.29
N LYS A 228 -18.09 -11.61 -10.91
CA LYS A 228 -19.27 -10.81 -11.22
C LYS A 228 -18.95 -9.87 -12.36
N SER A 229 -19.76 -9.99 -13.42
CA SER A 229 -19.71 -9.06 -14.53
C SER A 229 -20.14 -7.68 -14.03
N LEU A 230 -19.34 -6.65 -14.30
CA LEU A 230 -19.71 -5.27 -13.96
C LEU A 230 -20.07 -4.50 -15.21
N TYR A 231 -21.12 -3.69 -15.09
CA TYR A 231 -21.54 -2.69 -16.05
C TYR A 231 -21.70 -1.36 -15.33
N ILE A 232 -20.73 -0.47 -15.45
CA ILE A 232 -20.76 0.84 -14.81
C ILE A 232 -20.87 1.90 -15.89
N LYS A 233 -22.04 2.52 -15.99
CA LYS A 233 -22.29 3.62 -16.91
C LYS A 233 -22.01 4.95 -16.21
N GLY A 234 -20.94 5.62 -16.61
CA GLY A 234 -20.68 7.00 -16.22
C GLY A 234 -21.23 8.01 -17.22
N ASP A 235 -20.83 9.26 -17.02
CA ASP A 235 -21.34 10.38 -17.80
C ASP A 235 -20.81 10.37 -19.25
N LEU A 236 -19.50 10.09 -19.42
CA LEU A 236 -18.84 10.03 -20.73
C LEU A 236 -18.36 8.63 -21.12
N VAL A 237 -18.05 7.80 -20.12
CA VAL A 237 -17.44 6.47 -20.32
C VAL A 237 -18.32 5.38 -19.73
N THR A 238 -18.39 4.24 -20.41
CA THR A 238 -18.98 3.02 -19.86
C THR A 238 -17.89 1.98 -19.61
N TRP A 239 -17.84 1.45 -18.40
CA TRP A 239 -16.89 0.41 -17.99
C TRP A 239 -17.57 -0.96 -17.98
N PHE A 240 -16.91 -1.92 -18.63
CA PHE A 240 -17.30 -3.32 -18.64
C PHE A 240 -16.21 -4.16 -17.98
N ARG A 241 -16.57 -4.99 -17.01
CA ARG A 241 -15.68 -6.04 -16.48
C ARG A 241 -16.33 -7.40 -16.75
N PRO A 242 -16.05 -8.07 -17.87
CA PRO A 242 -16.56 -9.42 -18.11
C PRO A 242 -15.99 -10.41 -17.08
N ALA A 243 -16.82 -11.35 -16.66
CA ALA A 243 -16.47 -12.38 -15.69
C ALA A 243 -15.94 -13.67 -16.33
N THR A 244 -16.25 -13.87 -17.62
CA THR A 244 -15.90 -15.07 -18.39
C THR A 244 -15.25 -14.69 -19.72
N LEU A 245 -14.55 -15.65 -20.33
CA LEU A 245 -13.96 -15.46 -21.66
C LEU A 245 -15.03 -15.21 -22.72
N ASP A 246 -16.16 -15.93 -22.65
CA ASP A 246 -17.26 -15.79 -23.61
C ASP A 246 -17.87 -14.38 -23.56
N GLU A 247 -18.09 -13.84 -22.35
CA GLU A 247 -18.56 -12.45 -22.19
C GLU A 247 -17.59 -11.43 -22.78
N LEU A 248 -16.28 -11.63 -22.58
CA LEU A 248 -15.26 -10.76 -23.15
C LEU A 248 -15.28 -10.79 -24.68
N LEU A 249 -15.37 -11.99 -25.28
CA LEU A 249 -15.42 -12.16 -26.73
C LEU A 249 -16.68 -11.51 -27.32
N GLU A 250 -17.84 -11.73 -26.70
CA GLU A 250 -19.08 -11.09 -27.12
C GLU A 250 -19.01 -9.56 -27.06
N LEU A 251 -18.44 -9.00 -25.98
CA LEU A 251 -18.28 -7.55 -25.83
C LEU A 251 -17.36 -6.98 -26.91
N LYS A 252 -16.25 -7.67 -27.21
CA LYS A 252 -15.34 -7.26 -28.28
C LYS A 252 -16.02 -7.23 -29.63
N THR A 253 -16.81 -8.26 -29.98
CA THR A 253 -17.55 -8.29 -31.24
C THR A 253 -18.59 -7.17 -31.33
N LYS A 254 -19.34 -6.91 -30.25
CA LYS A 254 -20.40 -5.88 -30.21
C LYS A 254 -19.84 -4.47 -30.34
N ILE A 255 -18.77 -4.14 -29.61
CA ILE A 255 -18.19 -2.79 -29.57
C ILE A 255 -17.35 -2.50 -30.82
N SER A 256 -16.69 -3.51 -31.42
CA SER A 256 -15.93 -3.29 -32.66
C SER A 256 -16.81 -3.11 -33.90
N ALA A 257 -18.11 -3.43 -33.82
CA ALA A 257 -19.07 -3.26 -34.90
C ALA A 257 -19.83 -1.91 -34.86
N SER A 258 -19.65 -1.11 -33.80
CA SER A 258 -20.27 0.22 -33.60
C SER A 258 -19.28 1.34 -33.86
#